data_AF-A0A5J6WN97-F1
#
_entry.id   AF-A0A5J6WN97-F1
#
_cell.length_a   1.000
_cell.length_b   1.000
_cell.length_c   1.000
_cell.angle_alpha   90.00
_cell.angle_beta   90.00
_cell.angle_gamma   90.00
#
_symmetry.space_group_name_H-M   'P 1'
#
loop_
_entity.id
_entity.type
_entity.pdbx_description
1 polymer ?
#
loop_
_entity_poly.entity_id
_entity_poly.type
_entity_poly.pdbx_seq_one_letter_code
_entity_poly.pdbx_strand_id
1 'polypeptide(L)'
;MKYINNRALVVLLSLFSLQSMAVEYQPELATAVFPKAQLQPLIERTYGEMSRRYTIFAEQFNYCQQKPKSEDCQKPYEEVKQRYTAAKALYDTVEMTLLPQFIFLESPKSSWQSLNIALVNLHYLDAALPVEQLTEAQLLPAVNQWLIAHELPTTDTLYLLQTLLIESDNLQQQ
;
A
#
# COMPACT_ATOMS: atom_id res chain seq x y z
N MET A 1 -54.58 -30.35 21.45
CA MET A 1 -54.02 -29.12 20.85
C MET A 1 -52.58 -28.96 21.34
N LYS A 2 -51.60 -29.14 20.45
CA LYS A 2 -50.17 -29.00 20.79
C LYS A 2 -49.80 -27.51 20.71
N TYR A 3 -49.38 -26.95 21.83
CA TYR A 3 -48.78 -25.62 21.88
C TYR A 3 -47.41 -25.69 21.18
N ILE A 4 -47.32 -25.09 19.99
CA ILE A 4 -46.04 -24.87 19.32
C ILE A 4 -45.32 -23.79 20.15
N ASN A 5 -44.15 -24.17 20.68
CA ASN A 5 -43.32 -23.32 21.52
C ASN A 5 -42.84 -22.09 20.73
N ASN A 6 -43.48 -20.93 20.95
CA ASN A 6 -43.15 -19.63 20.35
C ASN A 6 -41.69 -19.18 20.55
N ARG A 7 -40.93 -19.86 21.42
CA ARG A 7 -39.50 -19.57 21.64
C ARG A 7 -38.58 -20.10 20.54
N ALA A 8 -38.99 -21.15 19.81
CA ALA A 8 -38.18 -21.70 18.72
C ALA A 8 -38.22 -20.83 17.45
N LEU A 9 -39.33 -20.10 17.23
CA LEU A 9 -39.51 -19.26 16.05
C LEU A 9 -38.65 -17.98 16.11
N VAL A 10 -38.42 -17.44 17.31
CA VAL A 10 -37.65 -16.19 17.51
C VAL A 10 -36.16 -16.39 17.26
N VAL A 11 -35.61 -17.58 17.58
CA VAL A 11 -34.17 -17.89 17.36
C VAL A 11 -33.85 -18.12 15.87
N LEU A 12 -34.82 -18.59 15.09
CA LEU A 12 -34.65 -18.77 13.64
C LEU A 12 -34.65 -17.44 12.86
N LEU A 13 -35.31 -16.40 13.37
CA LEU A 13 -35.34 -15.07 12.75
C LEU A 13 -34.09 -14.22 13.04
N SER A 14 -33.36 -14.51 14.12
CA SER A 14 -32.12 -13.79 14.48
C SER A 14 -30.86 -14.29 13.78
N LEU A 15 -30.93 -15.40 13.03
CA LEU A 15 -29.79 -15.97 12.30
C LEU A 15 -29.63 -15.41 10.87
N PHE A 16 -30.60 -14.65 10.37
CA PHE A 16 -30.60 -14.10 9.00
C PHE A 16 -30.09 -12.66 8.89
N SER A 17 -29.81 -11.98 9.99
CA SER A 17 -29.37 -10.57 10.00
C SER A 17 -27.84 -10.38 10.05
N LEU A 18 -27.06 -11.46 10.00
CA LEU A 18 -25.62 -11.40 9.73
C LEU A 18 -25.37 -11.52 8.22
N GLN A 19 -26.01 -10.66 7.42
CA GLN A 19 -25.44 -10.33 6.13
C GLN A 19 -24.22 -9.46 6.44
N SER A 20 -23.07 -10.12 6.50
CA SER A 20 -21.77 -9.46 6.45
C SER A 20 -21.86 -8.42 5.33
N MET A 21 -21.66 -7.15 5.67
CA MET A 21 -21.41 -6.09 4.70
C MET A 21 -20.07 -6.37 4.03
N ALA A 22 -19.98 -7.49 3.30
CA ALA A 22 -18.91 -7.72 2.37
C ALA A 22 -19.20 -6.77 1.22
N VAL A 23 -18.35 -5.77 1.02
CA VAL A 23 -18.33 -5.00 -0.23
C VAL A 23 -18.24 -6.04 -1.34
N GLU A 24 -19.30 -6.16 -2.14
CA GLU A 24 -19.33 -7.11 -3.24
C GLU A 24 -18.19 -6.75 -4.18
N TYR A 25 -17.23 -7.67 -4.34
CA TYR A 25 -16.11 -7.43 -5.24
C TYR A 25 -16.64 -7.29 -6.66
N GLN A 26 -16.42 -6.11 -7.26
CA GLN A 26 -16.82 -5.81 -8.63
C GLN A 26 -15.59 -5.91 -9.54
N PRO A 27 -15.34 -7.07 -10.19
CA PRO A 27 -14.13 -7.29 -11.00
C PRO A 27 -14.03 -6.33 -12.18
N GLU A 28 -15.16 -5.91 -12.75
CA GLU A 28 -15.19 -4.93 -13.85
C GLU A 28 -14.73 -3.56 -13.37
N LEU A 29 -15.25 -3.08 -12.23
CA LEU A 29 -14.81 -1.83 -11.62
C LEU A 29 -13.33 -1.90 -11.23
N ALA A 30 -12.89 -3.04 -10.70
CA ALA A 30 -11.49 -3.24 -10.31
C ALA A 30 -10.57 -3.16 -11.52
N THR A 31 -10.99 -3.73 -12.65
CA THR A 31 -10.24 -3.65 -13.91
C THR A 31 -10.29 -2.24 -14.52
N ALA A 32 -11.39 -1.51 -14.32
CA ALA A 32 -11.53 -0.14 -14.80
C ALA A 32 -10.69 0.88 -14.02
N VAL A 33 -10.47 0.66 -12.71
CA VAL A 33 -9.65 1.55 -11.85
C VAL A 33 -8.20 1.08 -11.80
N PHE A 34 -7.97 -0.23 -11.76
CA PHE A 34 -6.65 -0.86 -11.69
C PHE A 34 -6.46 -1.90 -12.82
N PRO A 35 -6.30 -1.44 -14.07
CA PRO A 35 -6.03 -2.33 -15.19
C PRO A 35 -4.79 -3.19 -14.94
N LYS A 36 -4.95 -4.52 -14.92
CA LYS A 36 -3.87 -5.45 -14.56
C LYS A 36 -2.61 -5.29 -15.41
N ALA A 37 -2.76 -5.02 -16.71
CA ALA A 37 -1.62 -4.91 -17.63
C ALA A 37 -0.71 -3.71 -17.29
N GLN A 38 -1.29 -2.60 -16.86
CA GLN A 38 -0.58 -1.38 -16.47
C GLN A 38 -0.11 -1.45 -15.01
N LEU A 39 -0.88 -2.13 -14.16
CA LEU A 39 -0.54 -2.30 -12.74
C LEU A 39 0.62 -3.28 -12.51
N GLN A 40 0.71 -4.36 -13.29
CA GLN A 40 1.68 -5.43 -13.07
C GLN A 40 3.15 -4.95 -13.09
N PRO A 41 3.60 -4.12 -14.05
CA PRO A 41 4.96 -3.58 -14.05
C PRO A 41 5.28 -2.74 -12.80
N LEU A 42 4.30 -2.03 -12.25
CA LEU A 42 4.48 -1.25 -11.02
C LEU A 42 4.74 -2.16 -9.81
N ILE A 43 3.95 -3.23 -9.68
CA ILE A 43 4.12 -4.24 -8.62
C ILE A 43 5.47 -4.94 -8.76
N GLU A 44 5.86 -5.31 -9.99
CA GLU A 44 7.15 -5.95 -10.26
C GLU A 44 8.34 -5.04 -9.92
N ARG A 45 8.21 -3.73 -10.16
CA ARG A 45 9.22 -2.75 -9.71
C ARG A 45 9.29 -2.68 -8.18
N THR A 46 8.15 -2.67 -7.47
CA THR A 46 8.14 -2.73 -6.00
C THR A 46 8.82 -3.99 -5.47
N TYR A 47 8.53 -5.16 -6.07
CA TYR A 47 9.22 -6.42 -5.74
C TYR A 47 10.72 -6.33 -6.01
N GLY A 48 11.10 -5.82 -7.18
CA GLY A 48 12.49 -5.69 -7.59
C GLY A 48 13.31 -4.85 -6.61
N GLU A 49 12.74 -3.75 -6.12
CA GLU A 49 13.41 -2.89 -5.14
C GLU A 49 13.55 -3.56 -3.77
N MET A 50 12.50 -4.25 -3.31
CA MET A 50 12.57 -5.07 -2.09
C MET A 50 13.67 -6.14 -2.21
N SER A 51 13.71 -6.86 -3.33
CA SER A 51 14.69 -7.93 -3.59
C SER A 51 16.12 -7.41 -3.68
N ARG A 52 16.33 -6.26 -4.32
CA ARG A 52 17.62 -5.56 -4.36
C ARG A 52 18.10 -5.21 -2.95
N ARG A 53 17.26 -4.58 -2.13
CA ARG A 53 17.62 -4.21 -0.75
C ARG A 53 17.84 -5.42 0.14
N TYR A 54 17.08 -6.51 -0.06
CA TYR A 54 17.34 -7.78 0.61
C TYR A 54 18.73 -8.32 0.31
N THR A 55 19.16 -8.28 -0.95
CA THR A 55 20.49 -8.75 -1.36
C THR A 55 21.59 -7.98 -0.64
N ILE A 56 21.51 -6.64 -0.63
CA ILE A 56 22.46 -5.77 0.08
C ILE A 56 22.46 -6.08 1.58
N PHE A 57 21.28 -6.28 2.18
CA PHE A 57 21.15 -6.68 3.58
C PHE A 57 21.79 -8.03 3.87
N ALA A 58 21.54 -9.04 3.04
CA ALA A 58 22.07 -10.38 3.22
C ALA A 58 23.60 -10.40 3.12
N GLU A 59 24.18 -9.63 2.19
CA GLU A 59 25.62 -9.45 2.06
C GLU A 59 26.22 -8.83 3.32
N GLN A 60 25.65 -7.73 3.82
CA GLN A 60 26.12 -7.07 5.03
C GLN A 60 25.95 -7.94 6.27
N PHE A 61 24.83 -8.67 6.37
CA PHE A 61 24.58 -9.63 7.45
C PHE A 61 25.66 -10.71 7.49
N ASN A 62 25.94 -11.35 6.35
CA ASN A 62 26.97 -12.38 6.23
C ASN A 62 28.38 -11.84 6.55
N TYR A 63 28.69 -10.62 6.10
CA TYR A 63 29.94 -9.95 6.44
C TYR A 63 30.07 -9.75 7.96
N CYS A 64 29.01 -9.28 8.62
CA CYS A 64 29.02 -9.02 10.05
C CYS A 64 29.02 -10.27 10.93
N GLN A 65 28.50 -11.39 10.43
CA GLN A 65 28.70 -12.69 11.08
C GLN A 65 30.18 -13.10 11.09
N GLN A 66 30.93 -12.78 10.02
CA GLN A 66 32.35 -13.12 9.91
C GLN A 66 33.26 -12.13 10.62
N LYS A 67 32.91 -10.84 10.63
CA LYS A 67 33.69 -9.74 11.21
C LYS A 67 32.86 -8.87 12.17
N PRO A 68 32.37 -9.42 13.30
CA PRO A 68 31.40 -8.74 14.16
C PRO A 68 31.90 -7.46 14.83
N LYS A 69 33.23 -7.22 14.86
CA LYS A 69 33.85 -6.01 15.44
C LYS A 69 34.18 -4.93 14.41
N SER A 70 33.85 -5.14 13.13
CA SER A 70 34.02 -4.13 12.09
C SER A 70 33.10 -2.94 12.35
N GLU A 71 33.55 -1.73 12.05
CA GLU A 71 32.74 -0.50 12.18
C GLU A 71 31.48 -0.54 11.30
N ASP A 72 31.55 -1.26 10.18
CA ASP A 72 30.41 -1.46 9.25
C ASP A 72 29.29 -2.30 9.86
N CYS A 73 29.53 -2.97 10.99
CA CYS A 73 28.58 -3.85 11.66
C CYS A 73 27.79 -3.20 12.79
N GLN A 74 27.90 -1.87 12.91
CA GLN A 74 27.11 -1.08 13.85
C GLN A 74 26.04 -0.29 13.09
N LYS A 75 26.20 1.04 13.02
CA LYS A 75 25.24 1.93 12.39
C LYS A 75 25.00 1.62 10.90
N PRO A 76 26.02 1.35 10.06
CA PRO A 76 25.79 1.07 8.64
C PRO A 76 24.95 -0.20 8.42
N TYR A 77 25.20 -1.26 9.19
CA TYR A 77 24.38 -2.47 9.14
C TYR A 77 22.92 -2.22 9.54
N GLU A 78 22.66 -1.45 10.61
CA GLU A 78 21.29 -1.13 11.00
C GLU A 78 20.58 -0.25 9.96
N GLU A 79 21.28 0.67 9.29
CA GLU A 79 20.71 1.46 8.19
C GLU A 79 20.31 0.56 7.00
N VAL A 80 21.17 -0.39 6.61
CA VAL A 80 20.87 -1.35 5.54
C VAL A 80 19.66 -2.23 5.92
N LYS A 81 19.63 -2.74 7.15
CA LYS A 81 18.51 -3.54 7.67
C LYS A 81 17.20 -2.76 7.69
N GLN A 82 17.22 -1.50 8.12
CA GLN A 82 16.04 -0.63 8.13
C GLN A 82 15.53 -0.39 6.72
N ARG A 83 16.42 -0.10 5.76
CA ARG A 83 16.06 0.09 4.35
C ARG A 83 15.41 -1.15 3.75
N TYR A 84 15.96 -2.33 3.99
CA TYR A 84 15.34 -3.59 3.57
C TYR A 84 13.98 -3.80 4.23
N THR A 85 13.89 -3.62 5.55
CA THR A 85 12.64 -3.83 6.30
C THR A 85 11.52 -2.92 5.80
N ALA A 86 11.83 -1.65 5.51
CA ALA A 86 10.88 -0.70 4.95
C ALA A 86 10.39 -1.11 3.55
N ALA A 87 11.31 -1.49 2.64
CA ALA A 87 10.93 -1.93 1.30
C ALA A 87 10.14 -3.25 1.32
N LYS A 88 10.48 -4.17 2.22
CA LYS A 88 9.69 -5.39 2.43
C LYS A 88 8.29 -5.09 2.94
N ALA A 89 8.15 -4.26 3.97
CA ALA A 89 6.84 -3.89 4.49
C ALA A 89 5.97 -3.21 3.43
N LEU A 90 6.57 -2.35 2.59
CA LEU A 90 5.87 -1.73 1.48
C LEU A 90 5.38 -2.77 0.45
N TYR A 91 6.27 -3.65 -0.01
CA TYR A 91 5.91 -4.71 -0.97
C TYR A 91 4.82 -5.62 -0.42
N ASP A 92 4.95 -6.10 0.83
CA ASP A 92 3.96 -6.95 1.47
C ASP A 92 2.58 -6.24 1.55
N THR A 93 2.58 -4.93 1.80
CA THR A 93 1.34 -4.13 1.85
C THR A 93 0.75 -3.95 0.45
N VAL A 94 1.56 -3.74 -0.58
CA VAL A 94 1.11 -3.74 -1.98
C VAL A 94 0.42 -5.07 -2.29
N GLU A 95 1.06 -6.21 -2.01
CA GLU A 95 0.47 -7.54 -2.24
C GLU A 95 -0.87 -7.71 -1.50
N MET A 96 -0.95 -7.27 -0.24
CA MET A 96 -2.20 -7.31 0.52
C MET A 96 -3.30 -6.46 -0.13
N THR A 97 -2.98 -5.25 -0.61
CA THR A 97 -3.98 -4.37 -1.24
C THR A 97 -4.47 -4.86 -2.59
N LEU A 98 -3.79 -5.81 -3.23
CA LEU A 98 -4.29 -6.46 -4.46
C LEU A 98 -5.43 -7.45 -4.20
N LEU A 99 -5.70 -7.81 -2.94
CA LEU A 99 -6.80 -8.69 -2.60
C LEU A 99 -8.15 -7.99 -2.90
N PRO A 100 -9.16 -8.74 -3.40
CA PRO A 100 -10.48 -8.21 -3.76
C PRO A 100 -11.13 -7.28 -2.72
N GLN A 101 -10.96 -7.58 -1.44
CA GLN A 101 -11.54 -6.82 -0.32
C GLN A 101 -10.78 -5.53 0.04
N PHE A 102 -9.56 -5.34 -0.49
CA PHE A 102 -8.68 -4.22 -0.15
C PHE A 102 -8.32 -3.34 -1.34
N ILE A 103 -8.62 -3.75 -2.57
CA ILE A 103 -8.23 -3.02 -3.78
C ILE A 103 -8.82 -1.61 -3.86
N PHE A 104 -9.99 -1.39 -3.27
CA PHE A 104 -10.64 -0.08 -3.17
C PHE A 104 -10.50 0.57 -1.79
N LEU A 105 -9.56 0.12 -0.96
CA LEU A 105 -9.33 0.73 0.33
C LEU A 105 -8.86 2.18 0.13
N GLU A 106 -9.60 3.14 0.66
CA GLU A 106 -9.20 4.54 0.66
C GLU A 106 -7.90 4.75 1.44
N SER A 107 -7.06 5.67 0.97
CA SER A 107 -5.79 5.97 1.61
C SER A 107 -6.02 6.65 2.96
N PRO A 108 -5.58 6.06 4.09
CA PRO A 108 -5.82 6.62 5.40
C PRO A 108 -5.04 7.93 5.57
N LYS A 109 -5.60 8.93 6.27
CA LYS A 109 -4.94 10.23 6.48
C LYS A 109 -3.52 10.15 7.06
N SER A 110 -3.24 9.11 7.86
CA SER A 110 -1.90 8.87 8.40
C SER A 110 -0.83 8.63 7.33
N SER A 111 -1.21 8.21 6.12
CA SER A 111 -0.30 8.01 4.97
C SER A 111 -0.03 9.30 4.18
N TRP A 112 -0.87 10.33 4.33
CA TRP A 112 -0.85 11.50 3.45
C TRP A 112 0.42 12.35 3.58
N GLN A 113 1.04 12.38 4.76
CA GLN A 113 2.31 13.08 4.92
C GLN A 113 3.44 12.40 4.14
N SER A 114 3.48 11.07 4.15
CA SER A 114 4.44 10.28 3.39
C SER A 114 4.21 10.44 1.88
N LEU A 115 2.94 10.36 1.45
CA LEU A 115 2.54 10.63 0.07
C LEU A 115 2.94 12.03 -0.41
N ASN A 116 2.69 13.07 0.40
CA ASN A 116 3.07 14.45 0.09
C ASN A 116 4.59 14.59 -0.14
N ILE A 117 5.41 13.96 0.70
CA ILE A 117 6.87 13.94 0.54
C ILE A 117 7.26 13.19 -0.74
N ALA A 118 6.67 12.02 -0.99
CA ALA A 118 6.96 11.21 -2.17
C ALA A 118 6.63 11.97 -3.47
N LEU A 119 5.48 12.64 -3.53
CA LEU A 119 5.07 13.44 -4.69
C LEU A 119 6.01 14.62 -4.95
N VAL A 120 6.56 15.25 -3.92
CA VAL A 120 7.57 16.31 -4.07
C VAL A 120 8.88 15.76 -4.63
N ASN A 121 9.37 14.66 -4.06
CA ASN A 121 10.60 14.02 -4.51
C ASN A 121 10.51 13.51 -5.95
N LEU A 122 9.31 13.09 -6.36
CA LEU A 122 9.01 12.64 -7.72
C LEU A 122 8.60 13.79 -8.66
N HIS A 123 8.65 15.04 -8.19
CA HIS A 123 8.34 16.25 -8.97
C HIS A 123 6.90 16.37 -9.48
N TYR A 124 5.94 15.73 -8.80
CA TYR A 124 4.50 15.95 -9.01
C TYR A 124 3.91 17.03 -8.10
N LEU A 125 4.69 17.48 -7.11
CA LEU A 125 4.42 18.68 -6.30
C LEU A 125 5.68 19.54 -6.23
N ASP A 126 5.53 20.86 -6.28
CA ASP A 126 6.66 21.80 -6.20
C ASP A 126 7.26 21.86 -4.78
N ALA A 127 6.40 21.73 -3.76
CA ALA A 127 6.79 21.81 -2.37
C ALA A 127 5.84 21.00 -1.48
N ALA A 128 6.36 20.50 -0.36
CA ALA A 128 5.58 19.75 0.60
C ALA A 128 4.59 20.69 1.31
N LEU A 129 3.33 20.29 1.35
CA LEU A 129 2.30 21.01 2.08
C LEU A 129 2.45 20.83 3.61
N PRO A 130 2.15 21.86 4.42
CA PRO A 130 2.03 21.72 5.87
C PRO A 130 0.96 20.70 6.26
N VAL A 131 1.15 20.01 7.40
CA VAL A 131 0.25 18.93 7.85
C VAL A 131 -1.19 19.42 8.01
N GLU A 132 -1.37 20.67 8.46
CA GLU A 132 -2.68 21.29 8.67
C GLU A 132 -3.44 21.54 7.36
N GLN A 133 -2.73 21.57 6.24
CA GLN A 133 -3.28 21.81 4.90
C GLN A 133 -3.42 20.52 4.07
N LEU A 134 -2.96 19.39 4.60
CA LEU A 134 -3.06 18.09 3.93
C LEU A 134 -4.53 17.66 3.85
N THR A 135 -5.07 17.76 2.64
CA THR A 135 -6.39 17.30 2.28
C THR A 135 -6.30 16.49 0.99
N GLU A 136 -7.25 15.57 0.81
CA GLU A 136 -7.37 14.80 -0.42
C GLU A 136 -7.46 15.70 -1.65
N ALA A 137 -8.22 16.80 -1.58
CA ALA A 137 -8.36 17.77 -2.66
C ALA A 137 -7.01 18.40 -3.10
N GLN A 138 -6.03 18.48 -2.20
CA GLN A 138 -4.70 19.01 -2.50
C GLN A 138 -3.76 17.95 -3.10
N LEU A 139 -3.91 16.68 -2.71
CA LEU A 139 -3.03 15.58 -3.13
C LEU A 139 -3.52 14.88 -4.40
N LEU A 140 -4.83 14.72 -4.56
CA LEU A 140 -5.45 13.98 -5.66
C LEU A 140 -5.03 14.49 -7.05
N PRO A 141 -4.89 15.80 -7.32
CA PRO A 141 -4.40 16.26 -8.62
C PRO A 141 -2.99 15.73 -8.96
N ALA A 142 -2.06 15.77 -8.02
CA ALA A 142 -0.70 15.29 -8.20
C ALA A 142 -0.64 13.76 -8.33
N VAL A 143 -1.46 13.04 -7.55
CA VAL A 143 -1.63 11.58 -7.71
C VAL A 143 -2.16 11.25 -9.09
N ASN A 144 -3.19 11.96 -9.57
CA ASN A 144 -3.74 11.74 -10.91
C ASN A 144 -2.73 12.03 -12.03
N GLN A 145 -1.84 13.01 -11.85
CA GLN A 145 -0.72 13.22 -12.78
C GLN A 145 0.26 12.03 -12.79
N TRP A 146 0.58 11.48 -11.62
CA TRP A 146 1.42 10.27 -11.52
C TRP A 146 0.74 9.06 -12.16
N LEU A 147 -0.57 8.88 -11.98
CA LEU A 147 -1.35 7.81 -12.61
C LEU A 147 -1.30 7.90 -14.14
N ILE A 148 -1.54 9.09 -14.70
CA ILE A 148 -1.46 9.32 -16.15
C ILE A 148 -0.06 9.00 -16.68
N ALA A 149 0.99 9.44 -15.99
CA ALA A 149 2.37 9.15 -16.39
C ALA A 149 2.72 7.65 -16.39
N HIS A 150 1.93 6.85 -15.66
CA HIS A 150 2.06 5.40 -15.55
C HIS A 150 0.95 4.63 -16.27
N GLU A 151 0.24 5.29 -17.20
CA GLU A 151 -0.83 4.71 -18.00
C GLU A 151 -2.00 4.15 -17.18
N LEU A 152 -2.16 4.61 -15.94
CA LEU A 152 -3.28 4.26 -15.08
C LEU A 152 -4.45 5.26 -15.22
N PRO A 153 -5.70 4.80 -15.10
CA PRO A 153 -6.87 5.67 -15.06
C PRO A 153 -6.82 6.62 -13.87
N THR A 154 -7.26 7.86 -14.07
CA THR A 154 -7.46 8.82 -12.97
C THR A 154 -8.61 8.39 -12.07
N THR A 155 -8.57 8.82 -10.81
CA THR A 155 -9.61 8.53 -9.83
C THR A 155 -10.14 9.80 -9.17
N ASP A 156 -11.35 9.69 -8.63
CA ASP A 156 -12.01 10.77 -7.88
C ASP A 156 -11.71 10.69 -6.37
N THR A 157 -10.97 9.66 -5.95
CA THR A 157 -10.49 9.48 -4.58
C THR A 157 -9.08 8.89 -4.55
N LEU A 158 -8.40 9.05 -3.42
CA LEU A 158 -7.10 8.45 -3.14
C LEU A 158 -7.25 7.01 -2.64
N TYR A 159 -6.83 6.04 -3.43
CA TYR A 159 -6.74 4.65 -2.98
C TYR A 159 -5.38 4.35 -2.36
N LEU A 160 -5.38 3.51 -1.32
CA LEU A 160 -4.16 3.10 -0.63
C LEU A 160 -3.15 2.46 -1.59
N LEU A 161 -3.61 1.62 -2.53
CA LEU A 161 -2.72 1.00 -3.53
C LEU A 161 -1.96 2.06 -4.34
N GLN A 162 -2.61 3.16 -4.75
CA GLN A 162 -1.95 4.23 -5.50
C GLN A 162 -0.87 4.91 -4.63
N THR A 163 -1.20 5.21 -3.38
CA THR A 163 -0.26 5.77 -2.40
C THR A 163 0.98 4.89 -2.24
N LEU A 164 0.79 3.57 -2.08
CA LEU A 164 1.89 2.62 -1.90
C LEU A 164 2.77 2.50 -3.14
N LEU A 165 2.19 2.55 -4.35
CA LEU A 165 2.95 2.51 -5.59
C LEU A 165 3.77 3.79 -5.81
N ILE A 166 3.21 4.94 -5.48
CA ILE A 166 3.94 6.22 -5.50
C ILE A 166 5.09 6.21 -4.48
N GLU A 167 4.85 5.71 -3.27
CA GLU A 167 5.91 5.54 -2.27
C GLU A 167 7.01 4.59 -2.74
N SER A 168 6.64 3.51 -3.43
CA SER A 168 7.57 2.56 -4.04
C SER A 168 8.45 3.22 -5.10
N ASP A 169 7.87 4.02 -5.99
CA ASP A 169 8.61 4.78 -6.99
C ASP A 169 9.59 5.77 -6.35
N ASN A 170 9.15 6.48 -5.31
CA ASN A 170 10.03 7.39 -4.56
C ASN A 170 11.19 6.64 -3.88
N LEU A 171 10.96 5.44 -3.33
CA LEU A 171 12.03 4.63 -2.76
C LEU A 171 13.06 4.17 -3.80
N GLN A 172 12.65 3.91 -5.04
CA GLN A 172 13.56 3.52 -6.12
C GLN A 172 14.49 4.66 -6.56
N GLN A 173 14.09 5.92 -6.35
CA GLN A 173 14.91 7.09 -6.67
C GLN A 173 15.93 7.44 -5.56
N GLN A 174 15.93 6.72 -4.43
CA GLN A 174 16.82 6.92 -3.27
C GLN A 174 17.91 5.85 -3.16
#